data_AF-A0AAF0UTJ3-F1
#
_entry.id   AF-A0AAF0UTJ3-F1
#
_cell.length_a   1.000
_cell.length_b   1.000
_cell.length_c   1.000
_cell.angle_alpha   90.00
_cell.angle_beta   90.00
_cell.angle_gamma   90.00
#
_symmetry.space_group_name_H-M   'P 1'
#
loop_
_entity.id
_entity.type
_entity.pdbx_description
1 polymer ?
#
loop_
_entity_poly.entity_id
_entity_poly.type
_entity_poly.pdbx_seq_one_letter_code
_entity_poly.pdbx_strand_id
1 'polypeptide(L)'
;MTFTEDDSGLNTSIPSANLSKNMELKEDLYPAVVSAFTIFLFLWESMGKPFPIEAEILDNLPSLEGCFTSEFMDFMASQRKYSKSDSGFIYNTSRVIEGKFMNLLEKEPIKRNKTQWAIGPFNPMKIINKTSTNNYLSIDHHHHRRHKYLLWLDKQSPKTALFISFGTTTSLKDEQIEELCIGLEKSGIKFIWALRDADKGDIFSGEMRKIELPKGYEERIKNKGIIVRDWAPQLEILGHLSIGAFISHCGWNSCMESLSMGVPIIAWPMHSDQPRNSILITKFLKVGINIFNNWERSRNEVVKSNIIEHVIVTIMLNNIEGNEIRRRAAELGVAIRRSVVEGGVTRKELDSFIAHITR
;
A
#
# COMPACT_ATOMS: atom_id res chain seq x y z
N MET A 1 -23.18 53.00 51.74
CA MET A 1 -22.04 53.01 50.80
C MET A 1 -22.38 52.04 49.67
N THR A 2 -23.07 52.39 48.58
CA THR A 2 -22.60 53.17 47.39
C THR A 2 -21.23 52.65 46.90
N PHE A 3 -20.99 52.09 45.70
CA PHE A 3 -21.60 52.09 44.35
C PHE A 3 -21.16 50.79 43.58
N THR A 4 -22.07 49.96 43.03
CA THR A 4 -22.51 49.72 41.60
C THR A 4 -21.63 48.79 40.73
N GLU A 5 -22.16 47.62 40.33
CA GLU A 5 -22.66 47.20 38.98
C GLU A 5 -21.52 46.61 38.11
N ASP A 6 -21.63 45.54 37.33
CA ASP A 6 -22.73 44.72 36.82
C ASP A 6 -22.12 43.38 36.35
N ASP A 7 -22.86 42.27 36.40
CA ASP A 7 -23.15 41.43 35.22
C ASP A 7 -23.87 40.13 35.60
N SER A 8 -25.08 40.03 35.06
CA SER A 8 -26.04 38.94 35.18
C SER A 8 -25.51 37.61 34.63
N GLY A 9 -25.82 36.53 35.35
CA GLY A 9 -25.49 35.18 34.92
C GLY A 9 -26.24 34.71 33.66
N LEU A 10 -25.56 33.91 32.84
CA LEU A 10 -26.19 32.90 32.00
C LEU A 10 -25.17 31.81 31.66
N ASN A 11 -25.41 30.66 32.28
CA ASN A 11 -24.79 29.38 31.99
C ASN A 11 -25.39 28.86 30.68
N THR A 12 -24.66 28.91 29.56
CA THR A 12 -25.01 28.14 28.36
C THR A 12 -23.75 27.71 27.60
N SER A 13 -23.67 26.40 27.39
CA SER A 13 -22.80 25.69 26.47
C SER A 13 -22.76 26.33 25.09
N ILE A 14 -21.57 26.65 24.58
CA ILE A 14 -21.36 27.08 23.20
C ILE A 14 -21.25 25.84 22.30
N PRO A 15 -22.18 25.61 21.36
CA PRO A 15 -22.07 24.55 20.36
C PRO A 15 -21.12 24.98 19.24
N SER A 16 -20.25 24.06 18.82
CA SER A 16 -19.39 24.19 17.63
C SER A 16 -20.24 24.29 16.36
N ALA A 17 -20.48 25.52 15.91
CA ALA A 17 -21.21 25.82 14.69
C ALA A 17 -20.29 25.75 13.46
N ASN A 18 -20.64 24.83 12.55
CA ASN A 18 -20.73 25.03 11.09
C ASN A 18 -19.50 25.54 10.32
N LEU A 19 -18.73 24.58 9.81
CA LEU A 19 -18.04 24.68 8.51
C LEU A 19 -18.34 23.44 7.64
N SER A 20 -19.60 22.98 7.64
CA SER A 20 -20.11 21.88 6.79
C SER A 20 -21.28 22.31 5.89
N LYS A 21 -21.30 23.56 5.44
CA LYS A 21 -22.26 24.04 4.44
C LYS A 21 -21.53 24.69 3.28
N ASN A 22 -21.27 23.86 2.26
CA ASN A 22 -21.45 24.14 0.82
C ASN A 22 -20.47 23.31 -0.03
N MET A 23 -20.75 22.02 -0.14
CA MET A 23 -20.49 21.26 -1.37
C MET A 23 -21.37 20.01 -1.32
N GLU A 24 -22.62 20.13 -1.76
CA GLU A 24 -23.36 18.95 -2.21
C GLU A 24 -22.65 18.42 -3.45
N LEU A 25 -21.77 17.44 -3.29
CA LEU A 25 -21.32 16.61 -4.40
C LEU A 25 -22.56 15.89 -4.93
N LYS A 26 -23.11 16.37 -6.05
CA LYS A 26 -24.26 15.77 -6.73
C LYS A 26 -23.95 14.43 -7.44
N GLU A 27 -22.75 13.89 -7.25
CA GLU A 27 -22.26 12.69 -7.94
C GLU A 27 -21.54 11.78 -6.95
N ASP A 28 -22.05 10.55 -6.80
CA ASP A 28 -21.39 9.51 -6.00
C ASP A 28 -20.14 9.03 -6.75
N LEU A 29 -18.95 9.36 -6.24
CA LEU A 29 -17.66 8.89 -6.74
C LEU A 29 -17.12 7.81 -5.81
N TYR A 30 -16.83 6.63 -6.35
CA TYR A 30 -16.24 5.52 -5.59
C TYR A 30 -14.70 5.52 -5.74
N PRO A 31 -13.93 5.84 -4.68
CA PRO A 31 -12.48 5.69 -4.72
C PRO A 31 -12.11 4.22 -4.71
N ALA A 32 -11.49 3.74 -5.79
CA ALA A 32 -10.89 2.41 -5.82
C ALA A 32 -9.60 2.41 -4.99
N VAL A 33 -9.66 1.77 -3.82
CA VAL A 33 -8.50 1.43 -2.97
C VAL A 33 -7.79 0.16 -3.42
N VAL A 34 -8.11 -0.34 -4.61
CA VAL A 34 -7.60 -1.58 -5.23
C VAL A 34 -6.97 -1.21 -6.57
N SER A 35 -5.97 -1.98 -6.99
CA SER A 35 -5.28 -1.77 -8.28
C SER A 35 -6.23 -1.84 -9.47
N ALA A 36 -5.97 -1.02 -10.49
CA ALA A 36 -6.73 -1.06 -11.75
C ALA A 36 -6.62 -2.43 -12.44
N PHE A 37 -5.47 -3.09 -12.30
CA PHE A 37 -5.22 -4.47 -12.70
C PHE A 37 -6.24 -5.45 -12.10
N THR A 38 -6.36 -5.45 -10.77
CA THR A 38 -7.28 -6.37 -10.06
C THR A 38 -8.74 -6.05 -10.40
N ILE A 39 -9.09 -4.76 -10.49
CA ILE A 39 -10.45 -4.33 -10.85
C ILE A 39 -10.79 -4.74 -12.28
N PHE A 40 -9.87 -4.53 -13.22
CA PHE A 40 -10.06 -4.95 -14.61
C PHE A 40 -10.33 -6.45 -14.71
N LEU A 41 -9.47 -7.27 -14.10
CA LEU A 41 -9.62 -8.72 -14.14
C LEU A 41 -10.93 -9.18 -13.52
N PHE A 42 -11.30 -8.60 -12.38
CA PHE A 42 -12.57 -8.87 -11.73
C PHE A 42 -13.77 -8.55 -12.64
N LEU A 43 -13.79 -7.37 -13.26
CA LEU A 43 -14.85 -6.98 -14.19
C LEU A 43 -14.90 -7.90 -15.40
N TRP A 44 -13.75 -8.13 -16.02
CA TRP A 44 -13.59 -8.98 -17.21
C TRP A 44 -14.07 -10.42 -16.96
N GLU A 45 -13.67 -11.04 -15.84
CA GLU A 45 -14.13 -12.38 -15.45
C GLU A 45 -15.64 -12.39 -15.13
N SER A 46 -16.13 -11.40 -14.37
CA SER A 46 -17.55 -11.31 -13.98
C SER A 46 -18.50 -11.12 -15.17
N MET A 47 -17.98 -10.63 -16.30
CA MET A 47 -18.74 -10.43 -17.54
C MET A 47 -18.57 -11.59 -18.53
N GLY A 48 -18.01 -12.72 -18.09
CA GLY A 48 -17.82 -13.88 -18.96
C GLY A 48 -16.71 -13.69 -19.99
N LYS A 49 -15.69 -12.88 -19.67
CA LYS A 49 -14.50 -12.64 -20.51
C LYS A 49 -14.89 -12.04 -21.88
N PRO A 50 -15.45 -10.82 -21.90
CA PRO A 50 -16.14 -10.25 -23.06
C PRO A 50 -15.26 -10.01 -24.30
N PHE A 51 -13.94 -10.08 -24.15
CA PHE A 51 -12.97 -9.99 -25.25
C PHE A 51 -11.66 -10.70 -24.86
N PRO A 52 -10.83 -11.14 -25.81
CA PRO A 52 -9.54 -11.76 -25.50
C PRO A 52 -8.54 -10.74 -24.92
N ILE A 53 -7.67 -11.21 -24.04
CA ILE A 53 -6.51 -10.48 -23.52
C ILE A 53 -5.23 -11.32 -23.71
N GLU A 54 -4.05 -10.72 -23.53
CA GLU A 54 -2.80 -11.45 -23.72
C GLU A 54 -2.66 -12.59 -22.72
N ALA A 55 -2.25 -13.77 -23.19
CA ALA A 55 -2.15 -14.99 -22.37
C ALA A 55 -1.23 -14.83 -21.15
N GLU A 56 -0.19 -14.00 -21.25
CA GLU A 56 0.72 -13.66 -20.14
C GLU A 56 -0.02 -13.05 -18.94
N ILE A 57 -1.15 -12.35 -19.15
CA ILE A 57 -1.99 -11.81 -18.07
C ILE A 57 -2.65 -12.91 -17.24
N LEU A 58 -2.95 -14.04 -17.87
CA LEU A 58 -3.66 -15.15 -17.23
C LEU A 58 -2.70 -16.15 -16.59
N ASP A 59 -1.40 -16.06 -16.87
CA ASP A 59 -0.42 -17.03 -16.39
C ASP A 59 -0.22 -16.95 -14.87
N ASN A 60 -0.57 -18.04 -14.18
CA ASN A 60 -0.58 -18.17 -12.72
C ASN A 60 -1.40 -17.09 -12.00
N LEU A 61 -2.47 -16.59 -12.62
CA LEU A 61 -3.35 -15.63 -11.99
C LEU A 61 -4.22 -16.34 -10.92
N PRO A 62 -4.23 -15.87 -9.66
CA PRO A 62 -5.12 -16.42 -8.64
C PRO A 62 -6.60 -16.20 -9.00
N SER A 63 -7.42 -17.22 -8.76
CA SER A 63 -8.88 -17.17 -8.90
C SER A 63 -9.48 -16.15 -7.94
N LEU A 64 -10.60 -15.54 -8.36
CA LEU A 64 -11.36 -14.62 -7.51
C LEU A 64 -11.90 -15.30 -6.26
N GLU A 65 -12.35 -16.54 -6.37
CA GLU A 65 -12.86 -17.34 -5.25
C GLU A 65 -11.75 -17.67 -4.24
N GLY A 66 -10.51 -17.86 -4.71
CA GLY A 66 -9.35 -17.98 -3.83
C GLY A 66 -9.02 -16.67 -3.11
N CYS A 67 -9.31 -15.51 -3.72
CA CYS A 67 -8.95 -14.19 -3.23
C CYS A 67 -9.97 -13.58 -2.26
N PHE A 68 -11.27 -13.72 -2.56
CA PHE A 68 -12.36 -13.06 -1.83
C PHE A 68 -13.38 -14.10 -1.34
N THR A 69 -13.99 -13.85 -0.18
CA THR A 69 -15.08 -14.70 0.31
C THR A 69 -16.35 -14.48 -0.52
N SER A 70 -17.26 -15.46 -0.51
CA SER A 70 -18.59 -15.36 -1.13
C SER A 70 -19.34 -14.12 -0.68
N GLU A 71 -19.30 -13.82 0.61
CA GLU A 71 -20.01 -12.68 1.21
C GLU A 71 -19.44 -11.35 0.72
N PHE A 72 -18.11 -11.26 0.57
CA PHE A 72 -17.47 -10.07 0.01
C PHE A 72 -17.84 -9.88 -1.46
N MET A 73 -17.88 -10.97 -2.23
CA MET A 73 -18.27 -10.94 -3.64
C MET A 73 -19.73 -10.53 -3.81
N ASP A 74 -20.63 -11.03 -2.96
CA ASP A 74 -22.05 -10.64 -2.93
C ASP A 74 -22.23 -9.19 -2.50
N PHE A 75 -21.46 -8.73 -1.51
CA PHE A 75 -21.42 -7.33 -1.11
C PHE A 75 -21.00 -6.44 -2.29
N MET A 76 -19.91 -6.78 -2.98
CA MET A 76 -19.46 -6.04 -4.17
C MET A 76 -20.50 -6.05 -5.30
N ALA A 77 -21.18 -7.18 -5.52
CA ALA A 77 -22.28 -7.28 -6.48
C ALA A 77 -23.48 -6.41 -6.08
N SER A 78 -23.78 -6.29 -4.78
CA SER A 78 -24.84 -5.43 -4.26
C SER A 78 -24.51 -3.94 -4.46
N GLN A 79 -23.25 -3.52 -4.28
CA GLN A 79 -22.80 -2.15 -4.53
C GLN A 79 -22.98 -1.75 -6.00
N ARG A 80 -22.78 -2.68 -6.94
CA ARG A 80 -23.03 -2.43 -8.38
C ARG A 80 -24.49 -2.05 -8.68
N LYS A 81 -25.46 -2.43 -7.85
CA LYS A 81 -26.88 -2.06 -8.03
C LYS A 81 -27.13 -0.57 -7.79
N TYR A 82 -26.29 0.07 -6.97
CA TYR A 82 -26.37 1.48 -6.61
C TYR A 82 -25.52 2.39 -7.51
N SER A 83 -24.55 1.84 -8.25
CA SER A 83 -23.65 2.54 -9.19
C SER A 83 -24.34 3.07 -10.48
N LYS A 84 -25.66 3.27 -10.48
CA LYS A 84 -26.42 3.76 -11.65
C LYS A 84 -26.28 5.28 -11.86
N SER A 85 -25.83 6.02 -10.85
CA SER A 85 -25.69 7.48 -10.84
C SER A 85 -24.26 7.99 -10.99
N ASP A 86 -23.24 7.14 -10.90
CA ASP A 86 -21.84 7.61 -10.91
C ASP A 86 -21.38 8.06 -12.31
N SER A 87 -20.77 9.24 -12.40
CA SER A 87 -20.25 9.82 -13.64
C SER A 87 -18.87 9.27 -14.06
N GLY A 88 -18.19 8.55 -13.16
CA GLY A 88 -16.91 7.90 -13.43
C GLY A 88 -16.29 7.21 -12.22
N PHE A 89 -15.06 6.70 -12.38
CA PHE A 89 -14.30 6.09 -11.30
C PHE A 89 -12.93 6.73 -11.14
N ILE A 90 -12.50 6.82 -9.88
CA ILE A 90 -11.20 7.31 -9.46
C ILE A 90 -10.36 6.14 -8.98
N TYR A 91 -9.15 6.03 -9.49
CA TYR A 91 -8.19 5.01 -9.07
C TYR A 91 -7.01 5.64 -8.35
N ASN A 92 -6.66 5.09 -7.19
CA ASN A 92 -5.38 5.38 -6.52
C ASN A 92 -4.22 4.70 -7.28
N THR A 93 -3.99 5.11 -8.52
CA THR A 93 -2.94 4.60 -9.39
C THR A 93 -2.46 5.69 -10.35
N SER A 94 -1.39 5.42 -11.08
CA SER A 94 -0.93 6.26 -12.18
C SER A 94 -0.91 5.43 -13.47
N ARG A 95 -1.16 6.06 -14.62
CA ARG A 95 -0.93 5.41 -15.93
C ARG A 95 0.53 4.99 -16.14
N VAL A 96 1.48 5.55 -15.39
CA VAL A 96 2.87 5.07 -15.34
C VAL A 96 2.97 3.64 -14.80
N ILE A 97 2.07 3.27 -13.88
CA ILE A 97 2.05 1.94 -13.25
C ILE A 97 1.12 1.02 -14.03
N GLU A 98 -0.12 1.46 -14.27
CA GLU A 98 -1.20 0.59 -14.74
C GLU A 98 -1.83 1.03 -16.06
N GLY A 99 -1.12 1.85 -16.87
CA GLY A 99 -1.66 2.42 -18.11
C GLY A 99 -2.26 1.38 -19.06
N LYS A 100 -1.64 0.20 -19.17
CA LYS A 100 -2.19 -0.93 -19.93
C LYS A 100 -3.57 -1.34 -19.43
N PHE A 101 -3.75 -1.50 -18.12
CA PHE A 101 -5.00 -1.94 -17.52
C PHE A 101 -6.05 -0.84 -17.46
N MET A 102 -5.63 0.43 -17.32
CA MET A 102 -6.52 1.59 -17.50
C MET A 102 -7.12 1.60 -18.90
N ASN A 103 -6.32 1.35 -19.94
CA ASN A 103 -6.83 1.28 -21.31
C ASN A 103 -7.79 0.09 -21.52
N LEU A 104 -7.62 -1.00 -20.78
CA LEU A 104 -8.55 -2.14 -20.82
C LEU A 104 -9.87 -1.85 -20.10
N LEU A 105 -9.83 -1.08 -19.00
CA LEU A 105 -11.04 -0.57 -18.31
C LEU A 105 -11.85 0.41 -19.18
N GLU A 106 -11.21 1.04 -20.15
CA GLU A 106 -11.86 1.95 -21.11
C GLU A 106 -12.47 1.24 -22.31
N LYS A 107 -12.36 -0.08 -22.43
CA LYS A 107 -13.03 -0.86 -23.48
C LYS A 107 -14.48 -1.15 -23.12
N GLU A 108 -15.38 -1.07 -24.10
CA GLU A 108 -16.71 -1.66 -23.94
C GLU A 108 -16.62 -3.20 -23.97
N PRO A 109 -17.45 -3.91 -23.18
CA PRO A 109 -18.55 -3.42 -22.36
C PRO A 109 -18.16 -2.99 -20.93
N ILE A 110 -16.86 -2.94 -20.59
CA ILE A 110 -16.36 -2.67 -19.23
C ILE A 110 -16.52 -1.20 -18.86
N LYS A 111 -16.25 -0.28 -19.79
CA LYS A 111 -16.30 1.17 -19.57
C LYS A 111 -17.69 1.67 -19.20
N ARG A 112 -18.75 1.15 -19.81
CA ARG A 112 -20.16 1.51 -19.54
C ARG A 112 -20.41 3.02 -19.65
N ASN A 113 -19.79 3.68 -20.62
CA ASN A 113 -19.82 5.14 -20.79
C ASN A 113 -19.33 5.97 -19.58
N LYS A 114 -18.62 5.37 -18.62
CA LYS A 114 -18.05 6.06 -17.47
C LYS A 114 -16.62 6.51 -17.77
N THR A 115 -16.24 7.67 -17.23
CA THR A 115 -14.85 8.13 -17.32
C THR A 115 -14.01 7.47 -16.22
N GLN A 116 -12.74 7.17 -16.53
CA GLN A 116 -11.81 6.50 -15.63
C GLN A 116 -10.63 7.45 -15.39
N TRP A 117 -10.30 7.76 -14.13
CA TRP A 117 -9.19 8.66 -13.80
C TRP A 117 -8.15 7.98 -12.91
N ALA A 118 -6.90 7.96 -13.37
CA ALA A 118 -5.76 7.48 -12.58
C ALA A 118 -5.06 8.66 -11.90
N ILE A 119 -5.47 8.98 -10.66
CA ILE A 119 -5.03 10.20 -9.96
C ILE A 119 -4.19 9.92 -8.70
N GLY A 120 -3.69 8.70 -8.52
CA GLY A 120 -2.75 8.34 -7.46
C GLY A 120 -1.28 8.63 -7.81
N PRO A 121 -0.34 8.49 -6.86
CA PRO A 121 -0.55 8.06 -5.48
C PRO A 121 -1.25 9.10 -4.61
N PHE A 122 -2.19 8.65 -3.76
CA PHE A 122 -2.80 9.46 -2.70
C PHE A 122 -1.95 9.57 -1.43
N ASN A 123 -0.70 9.14 -1.49
CA ASN A 123 0.24 9.33 -0.40
C ASN A 123 0.50 10.84 -0.23
N PRO A 124 0.66 11.36 0.99
CA PRO A 124 1.03 12.76 1.24
C PRO A 124 2.48 13.03 0.79
N MET A 125 2.71 12.99 -0.52
CA MET A 125 3.97 13.31 -1.17
C MET A 125 4.11 14.84 -1.18
N LYS A 126 4.83 15.42 -0.22
CA LYS A 126 5.17 16.85 -0.32
C LYS A 126 6.18 17.06 -1.45
N ILE A 127 5.79 17.81 -2.48
CA ILE A 127 6.71 18.36 -3.48
C ILE A 127 7.56 19.41 -2.78
N ILE A 128 8.80 19.09 -2.45
CA ILE A 128 9.73 20.11 -1.98
C ILE A 128 10.41 20.73 -3.19
N ASN A 129 9.89 21.90 -3.59
CA ASN A 129 10.61 22.82 -4.45
C ASN A 129 11.78 23.40 -3.66
N LYS A 130 12.98 22.83 -3.78
CA LYS A 130 14.21 23.57 -3.50
C LYS A 130 15.24 23.32 -4.59
N THR A 131 15.42 24.36 -5.38
CA THR A 131 16.63 24.73 -6.14
C THR A 131 17.90 24.29 -5.41
N SER A 132 18.41 23.08 -5.62
CA SER A 132 19.78 22.60 -5.34
C SER A 132 19.88 21.11 -5.69
N THR A 133 20.28 20.81 -6.93
CA THR A 133 21.06 19.67 -7.47
C THR A 133 21.01 18.23 -6.89
N ASN A 134 20.19 17.88 -5.90
CA ASN A 134 19.96 16.51 -5.45
C ASN A 134 18.47 16.27 -5.18
N ASN A 135 17.79 15.66 -6.17
CA ASN A 135 16.35 15.42 -6.17
C ASN A 135 15.93 14.28 -5.20
N TYR A 136 15.89 14.56 -3.91
CA TYR A 136 15.13 13.76 -2.94
C TYR A 136 14.01 14.62 -2.33
N LEU A 137 12.76 14.17 -2.51
CA LEU A 137 11.62 14.73 -1.78
C LEU A 137 11.80 14.40 -0.29
N SER A 138 11.94 15.40 0.58
CA SER A 138 11.92 15.16 2.02
C SER A 138 10.49 15.23 2.57
N ILE A 139 10.18 14.37 3.53
CA ILE A 139 8.92 14.42 4.27
C ILE A 139 9.05 15.52 5.33
N ASP A 140 7.97 16.29 5.54
CA ASP A 140 7.98 17.43 6.46
C ASP A 140 8.36 17.00 7.88
N HIS A 141 9.39 17.66 8.41
CA HIS A 141 9.78 17.56 9.80
C HIS A 141 9.02 18.61 10.58
N HIS A 142 7.71 18.42 10.78
CA HIS A 142 7.06 19.12 11.89
C HIS A 142 7.87 18.81 13.16
N HIS A 143 8.19 19.85 13.95
CA HIS A 143 9.09 19.88 15.12
C HIS A 143 8.71 18.95 16.30
N HIS A 144 8.20 17.76 16.03
CA HIS A 144 8.12 16.63 16.94
C HIS A 144 9.42 15.84 16.77
N ARG A 145 10.02 15.37 17.87
CA ARG A 145 11.24 14.55 17.85
C ARG A 145 11.14 13.49 16.73
N ARG A 146 12.09 13.46 15.78
CA ARG A 146 12.14 12.44 14.69
C ARG A 146 11.90 11.06 15.29
N HIS A 147 11.05 10.27 14.64
CA HIS A 147 10.67 8.96 15.15
C HIS A 147 11.91 8.11 15.42
N LYS A 148 11.94 7.38 16.54
CA LYS A 148 13.10 6.57 17.00
C LYS A 148 13.62 5.59 15.92
N TYR A 149 12.73 5.11 15.06
CA TYR A 149 13.05 4.22 13.94
C TYR A 149 13.82 4.91 12.82
N LEU A 150 13.53 6.18 12.54
CA LEU A 150 14.28 6.98 11.58
C LEU A 150 15.70 7.26 12.10
N LEU A 151 15.84 7.52 13.40
CA LEU A 151 17.16 7.70 14.03
C LEU A 151 18.02 6.41 14.00
N TRP A 152 17.38 5.24 14.03
CA TRP A 152 18.09 3.98 13.83
C TRP A 152 18.48 3.80 12.36
N LEU A 153 17.61 4.17 11.41
CA LEU A 153 17.90 4.11 9.98
C LEU A 153 19.03 5.06 9.57
N ASP A 154 19.13 6.25 10.17
CA ASP A 154 20.21 7.22 9.94
C ASP A 154 21.61 6.62 10.18
N LYS A 155 21.71 5.57 11.00
CA LYS A 155 22.97 4.87 11.31
C LYS A 155 23.31 3.74 10.34
N GLN A 156 22.43 3.45 9.39
CA GLN A 156 22.61 2.35 8.43
C GLN A 156 23.04 2.90 7.08
N SER A 157 23.88 2.15 6.38
CA SER A 157 24.29 2.48 5.02
C SER A 157 23.10 2.52 4.06
N PRO A 158 23.19 3.26 2.94
CA PRO A 158 22.14 3.30 1.93
C PRO A 158 21.76 1.91 1.44
N LYS A 159 20.46 1.65 1.32
CA LYS A 159 19.89 0.41 0.78
C LYS A 159 20.32 -0.90 1.48
N THR A 160 20.73 -0.84 2.75
CA THR A 160 21.13 -2.05 3.52
C THR A 160 20.11 -2.53 4.54
N ALA A 161 19.02 -1.80 4.76
CA ALA A 161 17.97 -2.17 5.71
C ALA A 161 16.69 -2.64 5.02
N LEU A 162 16.04 -3.65 5.60
CA LEU A 162 14.76 -4.19 5.17
C LEU A 162 13.64 -3.61 6.03
N PHE A 163 12.51 -3.25 5.41
CA PHE A 163 11.28 -2.99 6.15
C PHE A 163 10.31 -4.15 5.99
N ILE A 164 9.60 -4.54 7.05
CA ILE A 164 8.60 -5.61 7.06
C ILE A 164 7.31 -5.07 7.66
N SER A 165 6.20 -5.19 6.91
CA SER A 165 4.86 -4.83 7.37
C SER A 165 3.79 -5.58 6.58
N PHE A 166 2.92 -6.28 7.30
CA PHE A 166 1.79 -7.01 6.73
C PHE A 166 0.47 -6.24 6.80
N GLY A 167 0.54 -4.92 7.03
CA GLY A 167 -0.67 -4.08 7.12
C GLY A 167 -1.35 -4.16 8.48
N THR A 168 -2.59 -3.68 8.56
CA THR A 168 -3.37 -3.58 9.80
C THR A 168 -4.30 -4.75 10.05
N THR A 169 -4.65 -5.52 9.01
CA THR A 169 -5.74 -6.51 9.05
C THR A 169 -5.24 -7.95 8.98
N THR A 170 -3.93 -8.18 9.11
CA THR A 170 -3.32 -9.50 8.89
C THR A 170 -2.66 -10.02 10.15
N SER A 171 -3.10 -11.19 10.61
CA SER A 171 -2.42 -11.98 11.65
C SER A 171 -1.57 -13.06 11.03
N LEU A 172 -0.32 -13.18 11.47
CA LEU A 172 0.47 -14.39 11.23
C LEU A 172 0.19 -15.42 12.32
N LYS A 173 0.29 -16.71 11.96
CA LYS A 173 0.33 -17.82 12.94
C LYS A 173 1.70 -17.87 13.61
N ASP A 174 1.77 -18.41 14.82
CA ASP A 174 3.01 -18.45 15.61
C ASP A 174 4.11 -19.24 14.89
N GLU A 175 3.76 -20.36 14.26
CA GLU A 175 4.67 -21.14 13.40
C GLU A 175 5.27 -20.30 12.26
N GLN A 176 4.48 -19.40 11.66
CA GLN A 176 4.96 -18.53 10.59
C GLN A 176 5.85 -17.40 11.12
N ILE A 177 5.55 -16.89 12.32
CA ILE A 177 6.38 -15.92 13.02
C ILE A 177 7.74 -16.53 13.36
N GLU A 178 7.77 -17.78 13.80
CA GLU A 178 9.02 -18.50 14.08
C GLU A 178 9.89 -18.65 12.84
N GLU A 179 9.33 -19.13 11.72
CA GLU A 179 10.09 -19.27 10.46
C GLU A 179 10.57 -17.91 9.92
N LEU A 180 9.78 -16.85 10.07
CA LEU A 180 10.19 -15.48 9.71
C LEU A 180 11.32 -14.97 10.60
N CYS A 181 11.26 -15.23 11.90
CA CYS A 181 12.34 -14.92 12.83
C CYS A 181 13.66 -15.60 12.40
N ILE A 182 13.60 -16.90 12.12
CA ILE A 182 14.77 -17.69 11.70
C ILE A 182 15.30 -17.20 10.35
N GLY A 183 14.42 -16.94 9.37
CA GLY A 183 14.81 -16.45 8.05
C GLY A 183 15.48 -15.07 8.10
N LEU A 184 14.96 -14.16 8.92
CA LEU A 184 15.56 -12.84 9.16
C LEU A 184 16.95 -12.97 9.80
N GLU A 185 17.09 -13.81 10.83
CA GLU A 185 18.38 -14.05 11.49
C GLU A 185 19.43 -14.60 10.51
N LYS A 186 19.06 -15.61 9.72
CA LYS A 186 19.94 -16.24 8.72
C LYS A 186 20.35 -15.29 7.60
N SER A 187 19.44 -14.43 7.14
CA SER A 187 19.73 -13.46 6.08
C SER A 187 20.86 -12.48 6.45
N GLY A 188 21.06 -12.23 7.74
CA GLY A 188 22.03 -11.27 8.25
C GLY A 188 21.72 -9.80 7.91
N ILE A 189 20.63 -9.53 7.18
CA ILE A 189 20.20 -8.19 6.78
C ILE A 189 19.61 -7.45 7.97
N LYS A 190 19.93 -6.16 8.09
CA LYS A 190 19.35 -5.32 9.14
C LYS A 190 17.90 -5.00 8.83
N PHE A 191 17.01 -4.94 9.82
CA PHE A 191 15.59 -4.76 9.54
C PHE A 191 14.80 -3.94 10.55
N ILE A 192 13.67 -3.40 10.10
CA ILE A 192 12.59 -2.92 10.96
C ILE A 192 11.36 -3.76 10.63
N TRP A 193 10.77 -4.38 11.65
CA TRP A 193 9.55 -5.15 11.50
C TRP A 193 8.41 -4.53 12.29
N ALA A 194 7.41 -4.00 11.57
CA ALA A 194 6.11 -3.63 12.12
C ALA A 194 5.31 -4.89 12.44
N LEU A 195 5.40 -5.33 13.68
CA LEU A 195 4.69 -6.47 14.24
C LEU A 195 3.46 -5.96 14.98
N ARG A 196 2.36 -5.81 14.24
CA ARG A 196 1.08 -5.40 14.82
C ARG A 196 0.30 -6.61 15.27
N ASP A 197 -0.30 -6.52 16.45
CA ASP A 197 -1.35 -7.45 16.85
C ASP A 197 -2.53 -7.26 15.89
N ALA A 198 -2.90 -8.33 15.19
CA ALA A 198 -3.96 -8.31 14.20
C ALA A 198 -5.29 -8.37 14.93
N ASP A 199 -6.01 -7.26 14.85
CA ASP A 199 -7.25 -6.99 15.57
C ASP A 199 -7.12 -7.13 17.09
N LYS A 200 -7.49 -6.05 17.78
CA LYS A 200 -8.10 -6.17 19.09
C LYS A 200 -9.36 -7.00 18.83
N GLY A 201 -9.22 -8.32 18.96
CA GLY A 201 -10.22 -9.30 18.57
C GLY A 201 -11.59 -8.84 19.05
N ASP A 202 -12.58 -8.95 18.17
CA ASP A 202 -14.01 -8.88 18.45
C ASP A 202 -14.35 -7.89 19.57
N ILE A 203 -14.97 -6.76 19.21
CA ILE A 203 -15.57 -5.83 20.19
C ILE A 203 -16.53 -6.57 21.16
N PHE A 204 -16.88 -7.83 20.84
CA PHE A 204 -17.71 -8.76 21.62
C PHE A 204 -16.98 -9.91 22.35
N SER A 205 -15.70 -10.23 22.12
CA SER A 205 -15.04 -11.42 22.70
C SER A 205 -13.84 -11.15 23.60
N GLY A 206 -13.31 -9.92 23.64
CA GLY A 206 -12.44 -9.45 24.73
C GLY A 206 -11.05 -10.08 24.84
N GLU A 207 -10.67 -11.07 24.03
CA GLU A 207 -9.34 -11.67 24.04
C GLU A 207 -8.45 -11.08 22.94
N MET A 208 -7.49 -10.25 23.35
CA MET A 208 -6.45 -9.69 22.48
C MET A 208 -5.35 -10.74 22.29
N ARG A 209 -5.26 -11.36 21.11
CA ARG A 209 -4.11 -12.22 20.78
C ARG A 209 -2.86 -11.35 20.66
N LYS A 210 -1.97 -11.43 21.63
CA LYS A 210 -0.67 -10.79 21.59
C LYS A 210 0.31 -11.67 20.82
N ILE A 211 0.97 -11.13 19.81
CA ILE A 211 1.97 -11.88 19.06
C ILE A 211 3.23 -12.06 19.92
N GLU A 212 3.57 -13.32 20.23
CA GLU A 212 4.79 -13.70 20.93
C GLU A 212 5.90 -14.09 19.94
N LEU A 213 7.09 -13.55 20.18
CA LEU A 213 8.30 -13.91 19.43
C LEU A 213 9.02 -15.07 20.12
N PRO A 214 9.82 -15.87 19.40
CA PRO A 214 10.61 -16.94 20.00
C PRO A 214 11.43 -16.44 21.18
N LYS A 215 11.56 -17.27 22.23
CA LYS A 215 12.27 -16.88 23.45
C LYS A 215 13.68 -16.34 23.14
N GLY A 216 13.98 -15.16 23.67
CA GLY A 216 15.27 -14.49 23.50
C GLY A 216 15.50 -13.88 22.10
N TYR A 217 14.51 -13.83 21.21
CA TYR A 217 14.67 -13.31 19.86
C TYR A 217 15.13 -11.84 19.84
N GLU A 218 14.45 -10.96 20.58
CA GLU A 218 14.79 -9.53 20.62
C GLU A 218 16.24 -9.28 21.13
N GLU A 219 16.73 -10.12 22.05
CA GLU A 219 18.14 -10.07 22.50
C GLU A 219 19.13 -10.48 21.40
N ARG A 220 18.79 -11.53 20.62
CA ARG A 220 19.62 -11.97 19.49
C ARG A 220 19.72 -10.91 18.39
N ILE A 221 18.65 -10.15 18.17
CA ILE A 221 18.58 -9.15 17.10
C ILE A 221 18.93 -7.73 17.55
N LYS A 222 19.31 -7.48 18.81
CA LYS A 222 19.49 -6.12 19.38
C LYS A 222 20.33 -5.13 18.54
N ASN A 223 21.29 -5.64 17.78
CA ASN A 223 22.18 -4.84 16.92
C ASN A 223 21.86 -4.97 15.42
N LYS A 224 20.87 -5.78 15.05
CA LYS A 224 20.49 -6.10 13.67
C LYS A 224 19.08 -5.64 13.32
N GLY A 225 18.14 -5.68 14.24
CA GLY A 225 16.74 -5.40 13.93
C GLY A 225 16.02 -4.61 15.01
N ILE A 226 14.89 -4.03 14.63
CA ILE A 226 13.93 -3.41 15.54
C ILE A 226 12.56 -4.03 15.31
N ILE A 227 11.91 -4.44 16.41
CA ILE A 227 10.49 -4.79 16.44
C ILE A 227 9.68 -3.55 16.82
N VAL A 228 8.66 -3.27 16.02
CA VAL A 228 7.73 -2.15 16.19
C VAL A 228 6.36 -2.73 16.52
N ARG A 229 5.92 -2.57 17.77
CA ARG A 229 4.61 -3.07 18.25
C ARG A 229 3.54 -1.98 18.23
N ASP A 230 4.00 -0.74 18.23
CA ASP A 230 3.23 0.49 18.11
C ASP A 230 3.08 0.91 16.63
N TRP A 231 2.54 2.11 16.41
CA TRP A 231 2.43 2.66 15.06
C TRP A 231 3.81 2.91 14.45
N ALA A 232 3.98 2.53 13.18
CA ALA A 232 5.20 2.76 12.41
C ALA A 232 4.92 3.86 11.36
N PRO A 233 5.81 4.88 11.23
CA PRO A 233 5.75 5.87 10.16
C PRO A 233 6.19 5.23 8.83
N GLN A 234 5.32 4.39 8.26
CA GLN A 234 5.63 3.49 7.15
C GLN A 234 6.12 4.26 5.92
N LEU A 235 5.43 5.35 5.55
CA LEU A 235 5.82 6.18 4.40
C LEU A 235 7.20 6.82 4.62
N GLU A 236 7.49 7.30 5.83
CA GLU A 236 8.80 7.86 6.18
C GLU A 236 9.91 6.82 6.18
N ILE A 237 9.62 5.61 6.68
CA ILE A 237 10.55 4.48 6.65
C ILE A 237 10.86 4.13 5.20
N LEU A 238 9.84 3.92 4.36
CA LEU A 238 10.01 3.60 2.94
C LEU A 238 10.74 4.71 2.16
N GLY A 239 10.54 5.98 2.54
CA GLY A 239 11.25 7.12 1.97
C GLY A 239 12.71 7.26 2.43
N HIS A 240 13.15 6.47 3.43
CA HIS A 240 14.51 6.58 3.96
C HIS A 240 15.56 5.94 3.04
N LEU A 241 16.70 6.61 2.84
CA LEU A 241 17.77 6.16 1.94
C LEU A 241 18.33 4.78 2.28
N SER A 242 18.33 4.43 3.57
CA SER A 242 18.81 3.15 4.07
C SER A 242 17.89 1.95 3.78
N ILE A 243 16.61 2.18 3.45
CA ILE A 243 15.70 1.08 3.09
C ILE A 243 16.00 0.59 1.67
N GLY A 244 16.39 -0.69 1.59
CA GLY A 244 16.74 -1.41 0.36
C GLY A 244 15.60 -2.22 -0.25
N ALA A 245 14.68 -2.74 0.58
CA ALA A 245 13.51 -3.49 0.14
C ALA A 245 12.40 -3.48 1.19
N PHE A 246 11.21 -3.93 0.78
CA PHE A 246 10.02 -4.02 1.63
C PHE A 246 9.38 -5.41 1.55
N ILE A 247 9.29 -6.13 2.67
CA ILE A 247 8.39 -7.31 2.76
C ILE A 247 6.98 -6.80 3.02
N SER A 248 6.09 -7.07 2.07
CA SER A 248 4.72 -6.56 2.09
C SER A 248 3.70 -7.65 1.80
N HIS A 249 2.59 -7.58 2.52
CA HIS A 249 1.35 -8.26 2.17
C HIS A 249 0.77 -7.83 0.81
N CYS A 250 1.29 -6.80 0.14
CA CYS A 250 0.83 -6.35 -1.18
C CYS A 250 -0.59 -5.75 -1.21
N GLY A 251 -1.09 -5.24 -0.08
CA GLY A 251 -2.25 -4.35 -0.09
C GLY A 251 -1.95 -3.09 -0.89
N TRP A 252 -2.90 -2.63 -1.70
CA TRP A 252 -2.61 -1.66 -2.75
C TRP A 252 -2.03 -0.33 -2.24
N ASN A 253 -2.48 0.17 -1.09
CA ASN A 253 -1.88 1.36 -0.48
C ASN A 253 -0.40 1.17 -0.15
N SER A 254 -0.02 0.05 0.45
CA SER A 254 1.38 -0.27 0.74
C SER A 254 2.21 -0.45 -0.53
N CYS A 255 1.62 -1.00 -1.60
CA CYS A 255 2.24 -1.02 -2.92
C CYS A 255 2.49 0.40 -3.43
N MET A 256 1.49 1.28 -3.40
CA MET A 256 1.63 2.66 -3.88
C MET A 256 2.69 3.45 -3.09
N GLU A 257 2.76 3.30 -1.77
CA GLU A 257 3.83 3.87 -0.93
C GLU A 257 5.21 3.38 -1.38
N SER A 258 5.40 2.07 -1.49
CA SER A 258 6.67 1.46 -1.86
C SER A 258 7.11 1.84 -3.28
N LEU A 259 6.21 1.72 -4.26
CA LEU A 259 6.46 2.08 -5.66
C LEU A 259 6.78 3.57 -5.81
N SER A 260 6.03 4.45 -5.13
CA SER A 260 6.27 5.90 -5.19
C SER A 260 7.61 6.31 -4.58
N MET A 261 8.14 5.53 -3.63
CA MET A 261 9.49 5.71 -3.06
C MET A 261 10.58 4.98 -3.84
N GLY A 262 10.22 4.13 -4.81
CA GLY A 262 11.16 3.34 -5.59
C GLY A 262 11.86 2.25 -4.77
N VAL A 263 11.15 1.69 -3.80
CA VAL A 263 11.61 0.55 -3.00
C VAL A 263 11.04 -0.72 -3.61
N PRO A 264 11.85 -1.76 -3.90
CA PRO A 264 11.33 -3.02 -4.41
C PRO A 264 10.60 -3.81 -3.32
N ILE A 265 9.70 -4.69 -3.74
CA ILE A 265 8.81 -5.44 -2.85
C ILE A 265 9.17 -6.94 -2.85
N ILE A 266 9.41 -7.52 -1.67
CA ILE A 266 9.27 -8.96 -1.47
C ILE A 266 7.78 -9.20 -1.20
N ALA A 267 7.10 -9.72 -2.20
CA ALA A 267 5.67 -9.88 -2.19
C ALA A 267 5.26 -11.13 -1.41
N TRP A 268 4.49 -10.92 -0.34
CA TRP A 268 4.00 -11.96 0.55
C TRP A 268 2.48 -11.84 0.75
N PRO A 269 1.68 -12.03 -0.31
CA PRO A 269 0.23 -11.82 -0.25
C PRO A 269 -0.48 -12.83 0.66
N MET A 270 -1.54 -12.38 1.32
CA MET A 270 -2.26 -13.15 2.34
C MET A 270 -3.73 -13.39 1.98
N HIS A 271 -4.44 -12.40 1.43
CA HIS A 271 -5.86 -12.50 1.06
C HIS A 271 -6.34 -11.33 0.17
N SER A 272 -7.62 -11.29 -0.19
CA SER A 272 -8.27 -10.20 -0.93
C SER A 272 -7.58 -9.90 -2.27
N ASP A 273 -7.33 -8.64 -2.60
CA ASP A 273 -6.67 -8.21 -3.84
C ASP A 273 -5.16 -8.47 -3.85
N GLN A 274 -4.57 -8.78 -2.69
CA GLN A 274 -3.13 -8.90 -2.51
C GLN A 274 -2.46 -9.93 -3.45
N PRO A 275 -3.01 -11.13 -3.67
CA PRO A 275 -2.39 -12.12 -4.55
C PRO A 275 -2.31 -11.60 -5.99
N ARG A 276 -3.35 -10.94 -6.49
CA ARG A 276 -3.34 -10.31 -7.83
C ARG A 276 -2.39 -9.14 -7.89
N ASN A 277 -2.36 -8.28 -6.87
CA ASN A 277 -1.38 -7.20 -6.78
C ASN A 277 0.05 -7.74 -6.82
N SER A 278 0.34 -8.86 -6.16
CA SER A 278 1.67 -9.49 -6.21
C SER A 278 2.10 -9.87 -7.62
N ILE A 279 1.16 -10.30 -8.48
CA ILE A 279 1.43 -10.62 -9.88
C ILE A 279 1.76 -9.35 -10.68
N LEU A 280 1.00 -8.27 -10.49
CA LEU A 280 1.31 -6.96 -11.07
C LEU A 280 2.74 -6.51 -10.71
N ILE A 281 3.09 -6.57 -9.43
CA ILE A 281 4.40 -6.16 -8.91
C ILE A 281 5.54 -7.01 -9.50
N THR A 282 5.39 -8.33 -9.49
CA THR A 282 6.49 -9.27 -9.74
C THR A 282 6.63 -9.67 -11.21
N LYS A 283 5.52 -9.87 -11.93
CA LYS A 283 5.55 -10.27 -13.35
C LYS A 283 5.52 -9.10 -14.31
N PHE A 284 4.61 -8.14 -14.10
CA PHE A 284 4.38 -7.04 -15.05
C PHE A 284 5.37 -5.89 -14.86
N LEU A 285 5.49 -5.40 -13.63
CA LEU A 285 6.40 -4.30 -13.31
C LEU A 285 7.84 -4.79 -13.11
N LYS A 286 8.02 -6.04 -12.67
CA LYS A 286 9.31 -6.67 -12.36
C LYS A 286 10.11 -5.86 -11.33
N VAL A 287 9.40 -5.35 -10.32
CA VAL A 287 9.95 -4.53 -9.22
C VAL A 287 9.90 -5.26 -7.88
N GLY A 288 9.79 -6.58 -7.91
CA GLY A 288 9.73 -7.41 -6.72
C GLY A 288 9.91 -8.89 -6.99
N ILE A 289 10.00 -9.67 -5.91
CA ILE A 289 10.07 -11.14 -5.92
C ILE A 289 8.87 -11.67 -5.14
N ASN A 290 8.17 -12.67 -5.68
CA ASN A 290 7.09 -13.34 -4.96
C ASN A 290 7.65 -14.42 -4.05
N ILE A 291 7.21 -14.46 -2.80
CA ILE A 291 7.63 -15.52 -1.89
C ILE A 291 6.98 -16.86 -2.22
N PHE A 292 5.83 -16.83 -2.89
CA PHE A 292 5.13 -18.02 -3.35
C PHE A 292 5.36 -18.24 -4.85
N ASN A 293 5.71 -19.46 -5.22
CA ASN A 293 5.71 -19.88 -6.63
C ASN A 293 4.28 -19.97 -7.18
N ASN A 294 3.35 -20.48 -6.37
CA ASN A 294 1.92 -20.50 -6.66
C ASN A 294 1.16 -20.23 -5.36
N TRP A 295 0.54 -19.07 -5.28
CA TRP A 295 -0.14 -18.63 -4.05
C TRP A 295 -1.32 -19.53 -3.68
N GLU A 296 -2.16 -19.96 -4.62
CA GLU A 296 -3.35 -20.76 -4.30
C GLU A 296 -3.01 -22.10 -3.65
N ARG A 297 -1.93 -22.73 -4.11
CA ARG A 297 -1.46 -24.02 -3.57
C ARG A 297 -0.81 -23.86 -2.21
N SER A 298 -0.13 -22.74 -1.96
CA SER A 298 0.70 -22.55 -0.76
C SER A 298 0.13 -21.57 0.27
N ARG A 299 -1.04 -20.94 0.04
CA ARG A 299 -1.62 -19.93 0.96
C ARG A 299 -1.88 -20.41 2.39
N ASN A 300 -2.02 -21.73 2.57
CA ASN A 300 -2.25 -22.35 3.87
C ASN A 300 -0.97 -23.00 4.45
N GLU A 301 0.12 -23.00 3.69
CA GLU A 301 1.39 -23.60 4.07
C GLU A 301 2.26 -22.58 4.81
N VAL A 302 3.05 -23.06 5.77
CA VAL A 302 4.06 -22.23 6.42
C VAL A 302 5.25 -22.06 5.48
N VAL A 303 5.56 -20.81 5.15
CA VAL A 303 6.76 -20.48 4.37
C VAL A 303 7.98 -20.72 5.24
N LYS A 304 8.86 -21.60 4.76
CA LYS A 304 10.07 -22.02 5.47
C LYS A 304 11.15 -20.94 5.49
N SER A 305 11.91 -20.88 6.58
CA SER A 305 12.96 -19.91 6.84
C SER A 305 14.03 -19.85 5.76
N ASN A 306 14.35 -20.96 5.10
CA ASN A 306 15.28 -20.99 3.97
C ASN A 306 14.73 -20.27 2.73
N ILE A 307 13.41 -20.31 2.49
CA ILE A 307 12.76 -19.55 1.41
C ILE A 307 12.81 -18.06 1.75
N ILE A 308 12.48 -17.70 2.99
CA ILE A 308 12.48 -16.32 3.49
C ILE A 308 13.89 -15.72 3.39
N GLU A 309 14.89 -16.44 3.89
CA GLU A 309 16.30 -16.06 3.76
C GLU A 309 16.67 -15.86 2.28
N HIS A 310 16.34 -16.84 1.43
CA HIS A 310 16.68 -16.80 0.02
C HIS A 310 16.13 -15.55 -0.67
N VAL A 311 14.84 -15.25 -0.54
CA VAL A 311 14.25 -14.07 -1.22
C VAL A 311 14.80 -12.74 -0.67
N ILE A 312 15.10 -12.67 0.64
CA ILE A 312 15.74 -11.49 1.25
C ILE A 312 17.14 -11.30 0.67
N VAL A 313 17.95 -12.36 0.65
CA VAL A 313 19.33 -12.33 0.17
C VAL A 313 19.37 -12.00 -1.33
N THR A 314 18.50 -12.62 -2.14
CA THR A 314 18.40 -12.36 -3.58
C THR A 314 18.08 -10.89 -3.84
N ILE A 315 17.11 -10.29 -3.14
CA ILE A 315 16.73 -8.89 -3.41
C ILE A 315 17.69 -7.87 -2.80
N MET A 316 18.38 -8.19 -1.71
CA MET A 316 19.20 -7.23 -0.95
C MET A 316 20.68 -7.24 -1.34
N LEU A 317 21.24 -8.39 -1.71
CA LEU A 317 22.66 -8.48 -2.03
C LEU A 317 22.97 -8.03 -3.46
N ASN A 318 24.27 -7.80 -3.71
CA ASN A 318 24.78 -7.43 -5.02
C ASN A 318 24.85 -8.67 -5.93
N ASN A 319 23.77 -8.93 -6.64
CA ASN A 319 23.66 -9.97 -7.66
C ASN A 319 22.83 -9.44 -8.84
N ILE A 320 22.89 -10.11 -9.98
CA ILE A 320 22.28 -9.64 -11.23
C ILE A 320 20.77 -9.41 -11.06
N GLU A 321 20.05 -10.37 -10.48
CA GLU A 321 18.60 -10.34 -10.32
C GLU A 321 18.16 -9.21 -9.36
N GLY A 322 18.71 -9.19 -8.15
CA GLY A 322 18.41 -8.16 -7.15
C GLY A 322 18.77 -6.76 -7.63
N ASN A 323 19.90 -6.59 -8.34
CA ASN A 323 20.31 -5.31 -8.91
C ASN A 323 19.30 -4.81 -9.94
N GLU A 324 18.83 -5.68 -10.84
CA GLU A 324 17.85 -5.31 -11.87
C GLU A 324 16.50 -4.94 -11.25
N ILE A 325 16.04 -5.70 -10.26
CA ILE A 325 14.79 -5.40 -9.54
C ILE A 325 14.88 -4.05 -8.82
N ARG A 326 15.98 -3.79 -8.10
CA ARG A 326 16.23 -2.50 -7.41
C ARG A 326 16.31 -1.33 -8.40
N ARG A 327 16.97 -1.53 -9.55
CA ARG A 327 17.06 -0.51 -10.62
C ARG A 327 15.67 -0.17 -11.17
N ARG A 328 14.88 -1.17 -11.54
CA ARG A 328 13.51 -0.98 -12.04
C ARG A 328 12.62 -0.28 -11.02
N ALA A 329 12.67 -0.69 -9.76
CA ALA A 329 11.91 -0.04 -8.70
C ALA A 329 12.28 1.44 -8.56
N ALA A 330 13.58 1.76 -8.56
CA ALA A 330 14.05 3.14 -8.46
C ALA A 330 13.59 4.00 -9.66
N GLU A 331 13.71 3.47 -10.88
CA GLU A 331 13.24 4.15 -12.11
C GLU A 331 11.74 4.38 -12.11
N LEU A 332 10.96 3.37 -11.72
CA LEU A 332 9.51 3.48 -11.61
C LEU A 332 9.12 4.53 -10.57
N GLY A 333 9.78 4.56 -9.41
CA GLY A 333 9.54 5.59 -8.40
C GLY A 333 9.83 7.01 -8.89
N VAL A 334 10.90 7.19 -9.67
CA VAL A 334 11.17 8.49 -10.33
C VAL A 334 10.07 8.84 -11.33
N ALA A 335 9.63 7.89 -12.16
CA ALA A 335 8.58 8.12 -13.14
C ALA A 335 7.24 8.48 -12.49
N ILE A 336 6.87 7.79 -11.40
CA ILE A 336 5.66 8.10 -10.61
C ILE A 336 5.75 9.52 -10.05
N ARG A 337 6.86 9.89 -9.40
CA ARG A 337 7.02 11.24 -8.83
C ARG A 337 7.02 12.33 -9.91
N ARG A 338 7.51 12.05 -11.12
CA ARG A 338 7.40 12.97 -12.26
C ARG A 338 5.98 13.05 -12.83
N SER A 339 5.17 12.01 -12.68
CA SER A 339 3.80 12.00 -13.22
C SER A 339 2.84 12.95 -12.48
N VAL A 340 3.13 13.26 -11.21
CA VAL A 340 2.26 14.09 -10.34
C VAL A 340 2.59 15.59 -10.37
N VAL A 341 3.75 15.97 -10.91
CA VAL A 341 4.12 17.38 -11.07
C VAL A 341 3.46 18.00 -12.29
N GLU A 342 3.54 19.33 -12.41
CA GLU A 342 2.98 20.10 -13.52
C GLU A 342 3.36 19.52 -14.90
N GLY A 343 2.38 19.35 -15.77
CA GLY A 343 2.55 18.72 -17.10
C GLY A 343 2.67 17.19 -17.10
N GLY A 344 2.79 16.54 -15.93
CA GLY A 344 2.85 15.09 -15.77
C GLY A 344 1.52 14.39 -16.08
N VAL A 345 1.57 13.09 -16.39
CA VAL A 345 0.38 12.34 -16.82
C VAL A 345 -0.69 12.23 -15.73
N THR A 346 -0.32 11.92 -14.48
CA THR A 346 -1.26 11.89 -13.36
C THR A 346 -1.82 13.28 -13.09
N ARG A 347 -1.00 14.34 -13.21
CA ARG A 347 -1.48 15.71 -13.04
C ARG A 347 -2.56 16.07 -14.06
N LYS A 348 -2.36 15.72 -15.33
CA LYS A 348 -3.38 15.91 -16.39
C LYS A 348 -4.66 15.11 -16.13
N GLU A 349 -4.56 13.90 -15.59
CA GLU A 349 -5.74 13.11 -15.17
C GLU A 349 -6.50 13.81 -14.04
N LEU A 350 -5.79 14.40 -13.07
CA LEU A 350 -6.40 15.17 -11.98
C LEU A 350 -7.07 16.44 -12.50
N ASP A 351 -6.42 17.19 -13.39
CA ASP A 351 -7.00 18.39 -13.98
C ASP A 351 -8.25 18.06 -14.81
N SER A 352 -8.22 16.94 -15.55
CA SER A 352 -9.38 16.39 -16.27
C SER A 352 -10.54 16.03 -15.34
N PHE A 353 -10.23 15.39 -14.20
CA PHE A 353 -11.22 15.08 -13.17
C PHE A 353 -11.83 16.35 -12.55
N ILE A 354 -11.01 17.34 -12.17
CA ILE A 354 -11.48 18.63 -11.65
C ILE A 354 -12.41 19.30 -12.66
N ALA A 355 -11.98 19.37 -13.93
CA ALA A 355 -12.77 19.95 -15.02
C ALA A 355 -14.05 19.16 -15.34
N HIS A 356 -14.20 17.93 -14.84
CA HIS A 356 -15.44 17.15 -14.96
C HIS A 356 -16.44 17.52 -13.86
N ILE A 357 -15.99 17.59 -12.61
CA ILE A 357 -16.86 17.84 -11.45
C ILE A 357 -17.22 19.32 -11.26
N THR A 358 -16.52 20.24 -11.92
CA THR A 358 -16.83 21.68 -11.88
C THR A 358 -17.70 22.16 -13.06
N ARG A 359 -18.33 21.24 -13.80
CA ARG A 359 -19.13 21.56 -14.99
C ARG A 359 -20.52 22.09 -14.67
#